data_AF-A0A087MDP7-F1
#
_entry.id   AF-A0A087MDP7-F1
#
_cell.length_a   1.000
_cell.length_b   1.000
_cell.length_c   1.000
_cell.angle_alpha   90.00
_cell.angle_beta   90.00
_cell.angle_gamma   90.00
#
_symmetry.space_group_name_H-M   'P 1'
#
loop_
_entity.id
_entity.type
_entity.pdbx_description
1 polymer ?
#
loop_
_entity_poly.entity_id
_entity_poly.type
_entity_poly.pdbx_seq_one_letter_code
_entity_poly.pdbx_strand_id
1 'polypeptide(L)'
;MDTQRILIDTSIVVEGGEAIIAKLEKIAPVFVTDIVLQELDGHKNNANGSVAFQAREFFRRLGNSNGVELHAMPLSNMPLEQGDTLRKMTLGNTPLHVIVRKFYKTKNINDSKIIEVAKDYNMTLVTLDMAQRVRAMSEGVNVETLKVAQEKETKNQYKTALMVLSPFYVLSFFSPLFLGFLGIKFSPSNIVLVLSYLALLVSMTVLMNFLYAKMKKQSLADFFKEAKGINSEASNDFGKISDYTTDPIYSSHYGNINHGASDLKLS
;
A
#
# COMPACT_ATOMS: atom_id res chain seq x y z
N MET A 1 21.25 -6.55 16.48
CA MET A 1 19.96 -6.12 15.92
C MET A 1 19.93 -6.63 14.49
N ASP A 2 19.01 -7.53 14.16
CA ASP A 2 18.85 -7.94 12.77
C ASP A 2 18.52 -6.72 11.93
N THR A 3 19.33 -6.52 10.91
CA THR A 3 19.27 -5.32 10.08
C THR A 3 18.20 -5.53 9.03
N GLN A 4 16.97 -5.12 9.38
CA GLN A 4 15.80 -5.30 8.54
C GLN A 4 15.99 -4.58 7.20
N ARG A 5 15.59 -5.25 6.12
CA ARG A 5 15.62 -4.76 4.73
C ARG A 5 14.30 -5.15 4.08
N ILE A 6 13.70 -4.23 3.35
CA ILE A 6 12.35 -4.41 2.80
C ILE A 6 12.44 -4.56 1.29
N LEU A 7 11.96 -5.68 0.75
CA LEU A 7 11.76 -5.85 -0.68
C LEU A 7 10.29 -5.60 -1.01
N ILE A 8 9.99 -4.71 -1.96
CA ILE A 8 8.62 -4.52 -2.46
C ILE A 8 8.44 -5.19 -3.82
N ASP A 9 7.22 -5.65 -4.08
CA ASP A 9 6.79 -6.18 -5.38
C ASP A 9 6.10 -5.11 -6.24
N THR A 10 5.60 -5.52 -7.41
CA THR A 10 4.84 -4.65 -8.32
C THR A 10 3.51 -4.17 -7.73
N SER A 11 2.85 -4.98 -6.89
CA SER A 11 1.57 -4.61 -6.28
C SER A 11 1.70 -3.41 -5.34
N ILE A 12 2.79 -3.32 -4.55
CA ILE A 12 3.07 -2.12 -3.74
C ILE A 12 3.23 -0.87 -4.59
N VAL A 13 3.90 -0.97 -5.73
CA VAL A 13 4.12 0.20 -6.61
C VAL A 13 2.81 0.64 -7.28
N VAL A 14 2.05 -0.31 -7.83
CA VAL A 14 0.84 -0.02 -8.62
C VAL A 14 -0.35 0.37 -7.74
N GLU A 15 -0.59 -0.36 -6.66
CA GLU A 15 -1.76 -0.16 -5.81
C GLU A 15 -1.45 0.72 -4.59
N GLY A 16 -0.29 0.51 -3.97
CA GLY A 16 0.14 1.27 -2.81
C GLY A 16 0.66 2.66 -3.13
N GLY A 17 1.41 2.78 -4.23
CA GLY A 17 2.01 4.02 -4.71
C GLY A 17 3.14 4.54 -3.80
N GLU A 18 3.69 5.69 -4.19
CA GLU A 18 4.88 6.28 -3.54
C GLU A 18 4.69 6.60 -2.05
N ALA A 19 3.47 6.93 -1.63
CA ALA A 19 3.18 7.26 -0.23
C ALA A 19 3.43 6.06 0.71
N ILE A 20 3.15 4.84 0.24
CA ILE A 20 3.45 3.62 1.00
C ILE A 20 4.95 3.37 1.02
N ILE A 21 5.62 3.48 -0.13
CA ILE A 21 7.09 3.31 -0.23
C ILE A 21 7.82 4.28 0.71
N ALA A 22 7.37 5.54 0.77
CA ALA A 22 7.92 6.55 1.67
C ALA A 22 7.67 6.28 3.16
N LYS A 23 6.63 5.51 3.51
CA LYS A 23 6.39 5.05 4.88
C LYS A 23 7.32 3.88 5.23
N LEU A 24 7.46 2.92 4.32
CA LEU A 24 8.36 1.77 4.50
C LEU A 24 9.81 2.20 4.68
N GLU A 25 10.26 3.19 3.90
CA GLU A 25 11.64 3.71 3.99
C GLU A 25 11.97 4.38 5.33
N LYS A 26 10.96 4.81 6.10
CA LYS A 26 11.19 5.30 7.47
C LYS A 26 11.49 4.18 8.47
N ILE A 27 11.16 2.94 8.11
CA ILE A 27 11.33 1.76 8.95
C ILE A 27 12.67 1.10 8.62
N ALA A 28 12.91 0.82 7.35
CA ALA A 28 14.09 0.13 6.87
C ALA A 28 14.36 0.44 5.39
N PRO A 29 15.61 0.28 4.91
CA PRO A 29 15.94 0.46 3.51
C PRO A 29 15.03 -0.36 2.58
N VAL A 30 14.40 0.33 1.63
CA VAL A 30 13.50 -0.29 0.65
C VAL A 30 14.24 -0.65 -0.64
N PHE A 31 13.93 -1.83 -1.17
CA PHE A 31 14.50 -2.42 -2.37
C PHE A 31 13.41 -2.75 -3.40
N VAL A 32 13.77 -2.65 -4.68
CA VAL A 32 13.03 -3.18 -5.84
C VAL A 32 13.97 -3.99 -6.71
N THR A 33 13.45 -5.06 -7.32
CA THR A 33 14.22 -5.88 -8.28
C THR A 33 14.03 -5.39 -9.71
N ASP A 34 14.93 -5.80 -10.61
CA ASP A 34 14.76 -5.64 -12.05
C ASP A 34 13.49 -6.33 -12.58
N ILE A 35 13.03 -7.42 -11.95
CA ILE A 35 11.76 -8.07 -12.30
C ILE A 35 10.58 -7.13 -12.07
N VAL A 36 10.54 -6.42 -10.93
CA VAL A 36 9.50 -5.42 -10.65
C VAL A 36 9.55 -4.30 -11.68
N LEU A 37 10.75 -3.85 -12.06
CA LEU A 37 10.90 -2.85 -13.13
C LEU A 37 10.38 -3.38 -14.48
N GLN A 38 10.67 -4.63 -14.83
CA GLN A 38 10.20 -5.25 -16.06
C GLN A 38 8.67 -5.35 -16.10
N GLU A 39 8.03 -5.71 -14.99
CA GLU A 39 6.57 -5.77 -14.87
C GLU A 39 5.92 -4.40 -14.99
N LEU A 40 6.49 -3.39 -14.32
CA LEU A 40 6.03 -2.01 -14.45
C LEU A 40 6.15 -1.49 -15.88
N ASP A 41 7.20 -1.87 -16.61
CA ASP A 41 7.35 -1.51 -18.01
C ASP A 41 6.21 -2.08 -18.87
N GLY A 42 5.87 -3.36 -18.65
CA GLY A 42 4.71 -3.99 -19.27
C GLY A 42 3.38 -3.32 -18.92
N HIS A 43 3.26 -2.72 -17.73
CA HIS A 43 2.07 -2.01 -17.28
C HIS A 43 1.90 -0.60 -17.86
N LYS A 44 2.91 -0.02 -18.52
CA LYS A 44 2.81 1.34 -19.10
C LYS A 44 1.64 1.49 -20.08
N ASN A 45 1.24 0.42 -20.78
CA ASN A 45 0.13 0.46 -21.74
C ASN A 45 -1.10 -0.36 -21.29
N ASN A 46 -1.25 -0.56 -19.98
CA ASN A 46 -2.39 -1.29 -19.42
C ASN A 46 -3.72 -0.57 -19.76
N ALA A 47 -4.76 -1.34 -20.09
CA ALA A 47 -6.10 -0.82 -20.36
C ALA A 47 -6.69 -0.09 -19.14
N ASN A 48 -6.30 -0.50 -17.93
CA ASN A 48 -6.59 0.23 -16.72
C ASN A 48 -5.67 1.47 -16.62
N GLY A 49 -6.25 2.63 -16.93
CA GLY A 49 -5.54 3.91 -16.94
C GLY A 49 -4.86 4.27 -15.62
N SER A 50 -5.37 3.82 -14.45
CA SER A 50 -4.70 4.10 -13.17
C SER A 50 -3.41 3.30 -13.01
N VAL A 51 -3.41 2.02 -13.43
CA VAL A 51 -2.20 1.17 -13.39
C VAL A 51 -1.15 1.72 -14.35
N ALA A 52 -1.56 2.06 -15.58
CA ALA A 52 -0.69 2.64 -16.58
C ALA A 52 -0.10 4.00 -16.13
N PHE A 53 -0.90 4.83 -15.46
CA PHE A 53 -0.42 6.08 -14.87
C PHE A 53 0.62 5.84 -13.78
N GLN A 54 0.35 4.96 -12.82
CA GLN A 54 1.28 4.68 -11.71
C GLN A 54 2.61 4.13 -12.20
N ALA A 55 2.59 3.21 -13.16
CA ALA A 55 3.81 2.67 -13.76
C ALA A 55 4.66 3.76 -14.43
N ARG A 56 4.06 4.62 -15.28
CA ARG A 56 4.78 5.72 -15.94
C ARG A 56 5.34 6.72 -14.93
N GLU A 57 4.54 7.07 -13.93
CA GLU A 57 4.95 8.01 -12.88
C GLU A 57 6.10 7.48 -12.05
N PHE A 58 6.09 6.18 -11.71
CA PHE A 58 7.20 5.54 -11.01
C PHE A 58 8.52 5.72 -11.79
N PHE A 59 8.55 5.39 -13.08
CA PHE A 59 9.74 5.58 -13.92
C PHE A 59 10.14 7.05 -14.07
N ARG A 60 9.17 7.93 -14.30
CA ARG A 60 9.42 9.38 -14.43
C ARG A 60 10.10 9.94 -13.19
N ARG A 61 9.65 9.52 -12.00
CA ARG A 61 10.19 10.03 -10.73
C ARG A 61 11.50 9.36 -10.34
N LEU A 62 11.65 8.06 -10.59
CA LEU A 62 12.89 7.32 -10.32
C LEU A 62 14.03 7.77 -11.25
N GLY A 63 13.72 8.04 -12.52
CA GLY A 63 14.67 8.44 -13.56
C GLY A 63 15.23 9.87 -13.43
N ASN A 64 14.82 10.65 -12.42
CA ASN A 64 15.34 12.00 -12.19
C ASN A 64 16.77 12.02 -11.62
N SER A 65 17.32 10.87 -11.24
CA SER A 65 18.69 10.74 -10.75
C SER A 65 19.40 9.58 -11.45
N ASN A 66 20.70 9.74 -11.71
CA ASN A 66 21.51 8.66 -12.27
C ASN A 66 21.80 7.54 -11.26
N GLY A 67 21.41 7.70 -10.00
CA GLY A 67 21.70 6.78 -8.90
C GLY A 67 23.19 6.71 -8.53
N VAL A 68 23.46 6.11 -7.37
CA VAL A 68 24.82 5.80 -6.89
C VAL A 68 24.96 4.28 -6.81
N GLU A 69 25.98 3.74 -7.45
CA GLU A 69 26.28 2.32 -7.35
C GLU A 69 26.80 1.97 -5.96
N LEU A 70 26.32 0.85 -5.42
CA LEU A 70 26.74 0.29 -4.14
C LEU A 70 27.33 -1.10 -4.37
N HIS A 71 28.43 -1.40 -3.67
CA HIS A 71 29.11 -2.69 -3.78
C HIS A 71 28.77 -3.69 -2.66
N ALA A 72 27.92 -3.26 -1.71
CA ALA A 72 27.46 -4.07 -0.60
C ALA A 72 26.07 -3.60 -0.15
N MET A 73 25.36 -4.48 0.56
CA MET A 73 24.06 -4.17 1.13
C MET A 73 24.19 -3.08 2.21
N PRO A 74 23.28 -2.08 2.22
CA PRO A 74 23.29 -1.06 3.24
C PRO A 74 23.05 -1.66 4.63
N LEU A 75 23.64 -1.02 5.64
CA LEU A 75 23.57 -1.34 7.07
C LEU A 75 24.24 -2.65 7.52
N SER A 76 24.31 -3.70 6.68
CA SER A 76 24.95 -4.98 7.04
C SER A 76 26.34 -5.20 6.44
N ASN A 77 26.76 -4.41 5.45
CA ASN A 77 27.96 -4.64 4.63
C ASN A 77 28.03 -6.06 4.02
N MET A 78 26.88 -6.73 3.88
CA MET A 78 26.79 -8.02 3.21
C MET A 78 27.21 -7.84 1.73
N PRO A 79 28.14 -8.66 1.21
CA PRO A 79 28.53 -8.59 -0.20
C PRO A 79 27.36 -8.95 -1.11
N LEU A 80 27.36 -8.42 -2.33
CA LEU A 80 26.38 -8.79 -3.34
C LEU A 80 26.69 -10.17 -3.91
N GLU A 81 25.65 -10.93 -4.23
CA GLU A 81 25.75 -12.19 -4.94
C GLU A 81 26.39 -12.00 -6.33
N GLN A 82 27.01 -13.06 -6.85
CA GLN A 82 27.74 -12.97 -8.12
C GLN A 82 26.80 -12.58 -9.28
N GLY A 83 27.09 -11.44 -9.91
CA GLY A 83 26.31 -10.94 -11.04
C GLY A 83 25.13 -10.06 -10.64
N ASP A 84 24.95 -9.79 -9.34
CA ASP A 84 24.04 -8.78 -8.85
C ASP A 84 24.70 -7.40 -8.88
N THR A 85 23.94 -6.38 -9.21
CA THR A 85 24.33 -4.97 -9.08
C THR A 85 23.31 -4.25 -8.24
N LEU A 86 23.78 -3.29 -7.43
CA LEU A 86 22.93 -2.51 -6.53
C LEU A 86 23.13 -1.02 -6.79
N ARG A 87 22.04 -0.29 -7.00
CA ARG A 87 22.09 1.17 -7.15
C ARG A 87 21.10 1.83 -6.21
N LYS A 88 21.57 2.80 -5.43
CA LYS A 88 20.72 3.69 -4.65
C LYS A 88 20.23 4.82 -5.55
N MET A 89 18.92 4.90 -5.73
CA MET A 89 18.22 5.92 -6.51
C MET A 89 17.26 6.71 -5.61
N THR A 90 16.60 7.72 -6.17
CA THR A 90 15.59 8.51 -5.46
C THR A 90 14.28 8.49 -6.23
N LEU A 91 13.22 7.99 -5.60
CA LEU A 91 11.85 8.10 -6.06
C LEU A 91 11.24 9.38 -5.48
N GLY A 92 11.29 10.47 -6.25
CA GLY A 92 11.00 11.80 -5.70
C GLY A 92 12.05 12.16 -4.64
N ASN A 93 11.63 12.22 -3.37
CA ASN A 93 12.53 12.47 -2.24
C ASN A 93 12.83 11.21 -1.42
N THR A 94 12.29 10.06 -1.82
CA THR A 94 12.39 8.80 -1.08
C THR A 94 13.56 7.98 -1.63
N PRO A 95 14.58 7.64 -0.83
CA PRO A 95 15.61 6.70 -1.24
C PRO A 95 15.02 5.34 -1.62
N LEU A 96 15.51 4.76 -2.71
CA LEU A 96 15.09 3.44 -3.17
C LEU A 96 16.30 2.69 -3.71
N HIS A 97 16.47 1.43 -3.31
CA HIS A 97 17.57 0.60 -3.78
C HIS A 97 17.08 -0.31 -4.90
N VAL A 98 17.72 -0.22 -6.07
CA VAL A 98 17.41 -1.06 -7.22
C VAL A 98 18.46 -2.17 -7.29
N ILE A 99 18.01 -3.41 -7.14
CA ILE A 99 18.85 -4.59 -7.36
C ILE A 99 18.56 -5.17 -8.73
N VAL A 100 19.62 -5.41 -9.50
CA VAL A 100 19.53 -6.07 -10.81
C VAL A 100 20.31 -7.35 -10.74
N ARG A 101 19.66 -8.49 -10.97
CA ARG A 101 20.29 -9.81 -10.95
C ARG A 101 20.46 -10.36 -12.36
N LYS A 102 21.70 -10.65 -12.74
CA LYS A 102 22.00 -11.18 -14.08
C LYS A 102 21.60 -12.65 -14.24
N PHE A 103 21.73 -13.45 -13.19
CA PHE A 103 21.53 -14.90 -13.25
C PHE A 103 20.59 -15.36 -12.14
N TYR A 104 19.34 -15.66 -12.51
CA TYR A 104 18.35 -16.24 -11.60
C TYR A 104 18.47 -17.75 -11.54
N LYS A 105 18.37 -18.33 -10.34
CA LYS A 105 18.29 -19.79 -10.14
C LYS A 105 16.92 -20.30 -10.60
N THR A 106 15.88 -19.53 -10.31
CA THR A 106 14.50 -19.84 -10.66
C THR A 106 14.21 -19.52 -12.12
N LYS A 107 13.61 -20.50 -12.82
CA LYS A 107 13.21 -20.37 -14.22
C LYS A 107 11.76 -19.91 -14.34
N ASN A 108 11.52 -19.02 -15.30
CA ASN A 108 10.21 -18.71 -15.90
C ASN A 108 9.10 -18.10 -15.02
N ILE A 109 9.28 -17.94 -13.72
CA ILE A 109 8.25 -17.37 -12.83
C ILE A 109 8.80 -16.12 -12.15
N ASN A 110 8.19 -14.97 -12.43
CA ASN A 110 8.62 -13.68 -11.90
C ASN A 110 8.51 -13.60 -10.38
N ASP A 111 7.38 -14.01 -9.79
CA ASP A 111 7.22 -13.95 -8.33
C ASP A 111 8.31 -14.77 -7.62
N SER A 112 8.64 -15.95 -8.15
CA SER A 112 9.68 -16.79 -7.56
C SER A 112 11.07 -16.17 -7.70
N LYS A 113 11.34 -15.40 -8.77
CA LYS A 113 12.58 -14.62 -8.89
C LYS A 113 12.65 -13.49 -7.86
N ILE A 114 11.53 -12.84 -7.56
CA ILE A 114 11.45 -11.82 -6.50
C ILE A 114 11.71 -12.49 -5.13
N ILE A 115 11.06 -13.63 -4.87
CA ILE A 115 11.23 -14.41 -3.63
C ILE A 115 12.67 -14.90 -3.46
N GLU A 116 13.31 -15.34 -4.55
CA GLU A 116 14.72 -15.75 -4.55
C GLU A 116 15.63 -14.62 -4.06
N VAL A 117 15.44 -13.39 -4.56
CA VAL A 117 16.20 -12.22 -4.11
C VAL A 117 15.92 -11.90 -2.64
N ALA A 118 14.65 -11.94 -2.22
CA ALA A 118 14.29 -11.71 -0.82
C ALA A 118 14.98 -12.73 0.10
N LYS A 119 15.00 -14.00 -0.31
CA LYS A 119 15.62 -15.10 0.44
C LYS A 119 17.14 -14.96 0.52
N ASP A 120 17.80 -14.79 -0.62
CA ASP A 120 19.27 -14.72 -0.70
C ASP A 120 19.82 -13.57 0.15
N TYR A 121 19.09 -12.45 0.24
CA TYR A 121 19.51 -11.29 1.03
C TYR A 121 18.83 -11.18 2.40
N ASN A 122 18.07 -12.18 2.85
CA ASN A 122 17.32 -12.15 4.11
C ASN A 122 16.48 -10.85 4.28
N MET A 123 15.69 -10.53 3.26
CA MET A 123 14.78 -9.39 3.25
C MET A 123 13.37 -9.80 3.67
N THR A 124 12.64 -8.85 4.23
CA THR A 124 11.19 -8.96 4.39
C THR A 124 10.51 -8.54 3.09
N LEU A 125 9.75 -9.44 2.47
CA LEU A 125 8.93 -9.13 1.31
C LEU A 125 7.64 -8.42 1.75
N VAL A 126 7.37 -7.26 1.17
CA VAL A 126 6.11 -6.53 1.36
C VAL A 126 5.32 -6.60 0.06
N THR A 127 4.11 -7.15 0.15
CA THR A 127 3.22 -7.37 -1.01
C THR A 127 1.76 -7.12 -0.62
N LEU A 128 0.92 -6.75 -1.58
CA LEU A 128 -0.54 -6.73 -1.46
C LEU A 128 -1.19 -7.99 -2.06
N ASP A 129 -0.44 -8.80 -2.82
CA ASP A 129 -0.94 -10.04 -3.40
C ASP A 129 -0.83 -11.20 -2.40
N MET A 130 -2.00 -11.79 -2.06
CA MET A 130 -2.07 -12.95 -1.18
C MET A 130 -1.41 -14.19 -1.78
N ALA A 131 -1.43 -14.37 -3.10
CA ALA A 131 -0.82 -15.53 -3.75
C ALA A 131 0.71 -15.46 -3.62
N GLN A 132 1.31 -14.29 -3.88
CA GLN A 132 2.74 -14.07 -3.66
C GLN A 132 3.13 -14.20 -2.20
N ARG A 133 2.32 -13.70 -1.26
CA ARG A 133 2.54 -13.92 0.18
C ARG A 133 2.60 -15.39 0.54
N VAL A 134 1.60 -16.19 0.14
CA VAL A 134 1.57 -17.63 0.44
C VAL A 134 2.79 -18.34 -0.13
N ARG A 135 3.16 -18.03 -1.37
CA ARG A 135 4.35 -18.62 -2.01
C ARG A 135 5.63 -18.26 -1.25
N ALA A 136 5.84 -16.99 -0.95
CA ALA A 136 7.04 -16.52 -0.23
C ALA A 136 7.18 -17.17 1.16
N MET A 137 6.08 -17.25 1.91
CA MET A 137 6.07 -17.92 3.22
C MET A 137 6.41 -19.42 3.09
N SER A 138 5.91 -20.10 2.05
CA SER A 138 6.23 -21.52 1.82
C SER A 138 7.71 -21.77 1.51
N GLU A 139 8.44 -20.73 1.07
CA GLU A 139 9.88 -20.79 0.80
C GLU A 139 10.74 -20.30 1.97
N GLY A 140 10.12 -19.94 3.11
CA GLY A 140 10.79 -19.48 4.32
C GLY A 140 11.18 -18.01 4.30
N VAL A 141 10.57 -17.19 3.42
CA VAL A 141 10.78 -15.74 3.39
C VAL A 141 9.84 -15.04 4.37
N ASN A 142 10.35 -14.05 5.11
CA ASN A 142 9.53 -13.19 5.96
C ASN A 142 8.65 -12.30 5.08
N VAL A 143 7.34 -12.25 5.36
CA VAL A 143 6.38 -11.48 4.56
C VAL A 143 5.54 -10.57 5.43
N GLU A 144 5.37 -9.33 5.00
CA GLU A 144 4.42 -8.38 5.57
C GLU A 144 3.37 -7.98 4.53
N THR A 145 2.11 -7.97 4.94
CA THR A 145 0.98 -7.48 4.13
C THR A 145 0.42 -6.22 4.72
N LEU A 146 0.26 -5.19 3.89
CA LEU A 146 -0.29 -3.92 4.32
C LEU A 146 -1.82 -3.97 4.27
N LYS A 147 -2.48 -3.69 5.39
CA LYS A 147 -3.91 -3.37 5.39
C LYS A 147 -4.04 -1.93 4.86
N VAL A 148 -4.22 -1.77 3.55
CA VAL A 148 -4.55 -0.48 2.96
C VAL A 148 -5.96 -0.12 3.42
N ALA A 149 -6.08 0.61 4.53
CA ALA A 149 -7.34 1.24 4.91
C ALA A 149 -7.77 2.12 3.73
N GLN A 150 -8.93 1.82 3.14
CA GLN A 150 -9.39 2.46 1.91
C GLN A 150 -9.69 3.94 2.16
N GLU A 151 -8.68 4.80 2.04
CA GLU A 151 -8.78 6.27 2.07
C GLU A 151 -9.69 6.80 0.93
N LYS A 152 -10.02 5.94 -0.05
CA LYS A 152 -10.96 6.20 -1.14
C LYS A 152 -12.40 6.40 -0.66
N GLU A 153 -12.86 5.68 0.36
CA GLU A 153 -14.26 5.83 0.83
C GLU A 153 -14.47 7.17 1.53
N THR A 154 -13.48 7.63 2.30
CA THR A 154 -13.58 8.88 3.05
C THR A 154 -13.64 10.09 2.11
N LYS A 155 -12.82 10.13 1.05
CA LYS A 155 -12.86 11.22 0.04
C LYS A 155 -14.21 11.31 -0.68
N ASN A 156 -14.82 10.17 -1.01
CA ASN A 156 -16.14 10.16 -1.65
C ASN A 156 -17.24 10.59 -0.67
N GLN A 157 -17.19 10.15 0.60
CA GLN A 157 -18.13 10.63 1.62
C GLN A 157 -18.04 12.14 1.84
N TYR A 158 -16.83 12.73 1.89
CA TYR A 158 -16.69 14.19 2.01
C TYR A 158 -17.21 14.93 0.77
N LYS A 159 -16.99 14.39 -0.43
CA LYS A 159 -17.52 14.98 -1.67
C LYS A 159 -19.04 14.95 -1.70
N THR A 160 -19.66 13.85 -1.31
CA THR A 160 -21.12 13.72 -1.20
C THR A 160 -21.69 14.65 -0.14
N ALA A 161 -21.06 14.74 1.04
CA ALA A 161 -21.48 15.68 2.09
C ALA A 161 -21.38 17.15 1.63
N LEU A 162 -20.30 17.52 0.94
CA LEU A 162 -20.13 18.86 0.39
C LEU A 162 -21.17 19.18 -0.69
N MET A 163 -21.56 18.18 -1.50
CA MET A 163 -22.57 18.31 -2.55
C MET A 163 -24.00 18.43 -2.00
N VAL A 164 -24.28 17.83 -0.85
CA VAL A 164 -25.57 17.97 -0.14
C VAL A 164 -25.66 19.31 0.60
N LEU A 165 -24.53 19.85 1.08
CA LEU A 165 -24.51 21.11 1.83
C LEU A 165 -24.51 22.35 0.93
N SER A 166 -23.93 22.29 -0.28
CA SER A 166 -23.82 23.45 -1.18
C SER A 166 -25.16 24.10 -1.60
N PRO A 167 -26.27 23.37 -1.84
CA PRO A 167 -27.54 23.99 -2.20
C PRO A 167 -28.13 24.83 -1.06
N PHE A 168 -27.92 24.41 0.20
CA PHE A 168 -28.40 25.15 1.38
C PHE A 168 -27.69 26.49 1.56
N TYR A 169 -26.40 26.57 1.24
CA TYR A 169 -25.65 27.84 1.25
C TYR A 169 -26.08 28.78 0.11
N VAL A 170 -26.38 28.24 -1.07
CA VAL A 170 -26.86 29.05 -2.20
C VAL A 170 -28.28 29.61 -1.92
N LEU A 171 -29.20 28.78 -1.42
CA LEU A 171 -30.57 29.19 -1.08
C LEU A 171 -30.63 30.24 0.04
N SER A 172 -29.75 30.14 1.04
CA SER A 172 -29.68 31.13 2.13
C SER A 172 -29.09 32.47 1.68
N PHE A 173 -28.20 32.48 0.68
CA PHE A 173 -27.60 33.71 0.15
C PHE A 173 -28.61 34.54 -0.68
N PHE A 174 -29.55 33.89 -1.38
CA PHE A 174 -30.55 34.56 -2.21
C PHE A 174 -31.87 34.89 -1.47
N SER A 175 -32.08 34.38 -0.26
CA SER A 175 -33.32 34.59 0.49
C SER A 175 -33.66 36.08 0.76
N PRO A 176 -32.69 36.98 1.07
CA PRO A 176 -32.98 38.39 1.31
C PRO A 176 -33.41 39.13 0.02
N LEU A 177 -32.79 38.76 -1.11
CA LEU A 177 -33.13 39.29 -2.44
C LEU A 177 -34.53 38.84 -2.87
N PHE A 178 -34.90 37.59 -2.56
CA PHE A 178 -36.22 37.04 -2.87
C PHE A 178 -37.35 37.71 -2.07
N LEU A 179 -37.10 38.05 -0.81
CA LEU A 179 -38.06 38.80 0.02
C LEU A 179 -38.27 40.24 -0.47
N GLY A 180 -37.22 40.88 -1.01
CA GLY A 180 -37.33 42.17 -1.69
C GLY A 180 -38.16 42.10 -2.98
N PHE A 181 -38.04 40.99 -3.72
CA PHE A 181 -38.80 40.75 -4.96
C PHE A 181 -40.30 40.51 -4.72
N LEU A 182 -40.68 39.96 -3.55
CA LEU A 182 -42.07 39.71 -3.17
C LEU A 182 -42.85 40.96 -2.71
N GLY A 183 -42.23 42.15 -2.74
CA GLY A 183 -42.93 43.42 -2.45
C GLY A 183 -43.37 43.57 -0.99
N ILE A 184 -42.75 42.84 -0.07
CA ILE A 184 -43.03 42.93 1.36
C ILE A 184 -42.63 44.33 1.84
N LYS A 185 -43.61 45.16 2.19
CA LYS A 185 -43.36 46.51 2.74
C LYS A 185 -42.58 46.38 4.06
N PHE A 186 -41.55 47.18 4.24
CA PHE A 186 -40.75 47.27 5.47
C PHE A 186 -41.61 47.82 6.62
N SER A 187 -42.34 46.93 7.28
CA SER A 187 -42.93 47.18 8.60
C SER A 187 -41.93 46.76 9.68
N PRO A 188 -41.88 47.43 10.85
CA PRO A 188 -41.08 47.00 11.99
C PRO A 188 -41.26 45.52 12.35
N SER A 189 -42.48 44.98 12.19
CA SER A 189 -42.76 43.55 12.41
C SER A 189 -42.00 42.62 11.45
N ASN A 190 -41.79 43.04 10.21
CA ASN A 190 -41.09 42.26 9.19
C ASN A 190 -39.57 42.29 9.41
N ILE A 191 -39.04 43.37 9.97
CA ILE A 191 -37.61 43.48 10.34
C ILE A 191 -37.27 42.44 11.41
N VAL A 192 -38.11 42.30 12.43
CA VAL A 192 -37.92 41.30 13.51
C VAL A 192 -37.93 39.88 12.94
N LEU A 193 -38.82 39.59 11.99
CA LEU A 193 -38.90 38.28 11.33
C LEU A 193 -37.67 37.97 10.46
N VAL A 194 -37.14 38.97 9.75
CA VAL A 194 -35.90 38.81 8.96
C VAL A 194 -34.71 38.57 9.87
N LEU A 195 -34.59 39.33 10.96
CA LEU A 195 -33.50 39.17 11.93
C LEU A 195 -33.55 37.81 12.64
N SER A 196 -34.72 37.31 12.99
CA SER A 196 -34.87 35.99 13.62
C SER A 196 -34.50 34.86 12.65
N TYR A 197 -34.88 34.98 11.38
CA TYR A 197 -34.46 34.05 10.33
C TYR A 197 -32.94 34.05 10.13
N LEU A 198 -32.32 35.23 10.10
CA LEU A 198 -30.87 35.38 9.96
C LEU A 198 -30.12 34.75 11.14
N ALA A 199 -30.61 34.95 12.37
CA ALA A 199 -30.05 34.34 13.57
C ALA A 199 -30.13 32.80 13.53
N LEU A 200 -31.23 32.25 12.99
CA LEU A 200 -31.40 30.80 12.82
C LEU A 200 -30.46 30.23 11.77
N LEU A 201 -30.20 30.94 10.67
CA LEU A 201 -29.21 30.54 9.67
C LEU A 201 -27.78 30.54 10.25
N VAL A 202 -27.42 31.56 11.02
CA VAL A 202 -26.11 31.65 11.67
C VAL A 202 -25.95 30.49 12.68
N SER A 203 -26.97 30.22 13.51
CA SER A 203 -26.91 29.15 14.50
C SER A 203 -26.80 27.76 13.85
N MET A 204 -27.53 27.51 12.76
CA MET A 204 -27.40 26.27 11.98
C MET A 204 -26.00 26.12 11.36
N THR A 205 -25.42 27.20 10.85
CA THR A 205 -24.06 27.18 10.29
C THR A 205 -23.03 26.80 11.36
N VAL A 206 -23.13 27.38 12.56
CA VAL A 206 -22.26 27.06 13.70
C VAL A 206 -22.44 25.60 14.13
N LEU A 207 -23.68 25.11 14.22
CA LEU A 207 -23.98 23.73 14.58
C LEU A 207 -23.40 22.74 13.56
N MET A 208 -23.55 23.02 12.27
CA MET A 208 -23.00 22.17 11.20
C MET A 208 -21.47 22.14 11.22
N ASN A 209 -20.82 23.28 11.46
CA ASN A 209 -19.36 23.34 11.64
C ASN A 209 -18.89 22.54 12.87
N PHE A 210 -19.65 22.60 13.98
CA PHE A 210 -19.36 21.82 15.18
C PHE A 210 -19.52 20.31 14.94
N LEU A 211 -20.61 19.89 14.29
CA LEU A 211 -20.84 18.48 13.93
C LEU A 211 -19.75 17.96 12.98
N TYR A 212 -19.36 18.77 12.00
CA TYR A 212 -18.26 18.44 11.09
C TYR A 212 -16.94 18.23 11.85
N ALA A 213 -16.59 19.15 12.75
CA ALA A 213 -15.38 19.04 13.57
C ALA A 213 -15.41 17.80 14.49
N LYS A 214 -16.59 17.47 15.05
CA LYS A 214 -16.78 16.29 15.92
C LYS A 214 -16.61 14.99 15.14
N MET A 215 -17.23 14.85 13.96
CA MET A 215 -17.09 13.68 13.10
C MET A 215 -15.64 13.45 12.68
N LYS A 216 -14.92 14.54 12.31
CA LYS A 216 -13.50 14.48 11.96
C LYS A 216 -12.64 13.99 13.13
N LYS A 217 -12.90 14.45 14.35
CA LYS A 217 -12.19 14.00 15.55
C LYS A 217 -12.47 12.54 15.89
N GLN A 218 -13.70 12.08 15.73
CA GLN A 218 -14.09 10.71 16.03
C GLN A 218 -13.46 9.72 15.03
N SER A 219 -13.50 10.04 13.73
CA SER A 219 -12.78 9.28 12.69
C SER A 219 -11.27 9.18 12.96
N LEU A 220 -10.64 10.27 13.43
CA LEU A 220 -9.23 10.25 13.85
C LEU A 220 -9.00 9.42 15.11
N ALA A 221 -9.89 9.52 16.10
CA ALA A 221 -9.77 8.76 17.34
C ALA A 221 -9.93 7.24 17.11
N ASP A 222 -10.87 6.84 16.26
CA ASP A 222 -11.07 5.44 15.88
C ASP A 222 -9.87 4.90 15.11
N PHE A 223 -9.32 5.69 14.17
CA PHE A 223 -8.07 5.39 13.48
C PHE A 223 -6.88 5.17 14.44
N PHE A 224 -6.72 6.02 15.46
CA PHE A 224 -5.65 5.88 16.45
C PHE A 224 -5.88 4.74 17.45
N LYS A 225 -7.12 4.41 17.77
CA LYS A 225 -7.46 3.30 18.66
C LYS A 225 -7.20 1.96 17.98
N GLU A 226 -7.51 1.85 16.69
CA GLU A 226 -7.20 0.68 15.87
C GLU A 226 -5.69 0.51 15.65
N ALA A 227 -4.96 1.60 15.39
CA ALA A 227 -3.50 1.58 15.30
C ALA A 227 -2.80 1.10 16.59
N LYS A 228 -3.41 1.30 17.76
CA LYS A 228 -2.89 0.79 19.04
C LYS A 228 -3.30 -0.67 19.33
N GLY A 229 -4.47 -1.12 18.87
CA GLY A 229 -4.93 -2.51 19.03
C GLY A 229 -4.12 -3.53 18.22
N ILE A 230 -3.54 -3.11 17.09
CA ILE A 230 -2.70 -3.95 16.23
C ILE A 230 -1.40 -4.40 16.95
N ASN A 231 -0.90 -3.62 17.91
CA ASN A 231 0.31 -3.99 18.67
C ASN A 231 0.06 -5.01 19.79
N SER A 232 -1.18 -5.25 20.23
CA SER A 232 -1.47 -6.18 21.33
C SER A 232 -1.90 -7.58 20.89
N GLU A 233 -2.42 -7.75 19.66
CA GLU A 233 -2.82 -9.07 19.16
C GLU A 233 -1.68 -9.86 18.52
N ALA A 234 -0.62 -9.19 18.06
CA ALA A 234 0.53 -9.86 17.43
C ALA A 234 1.48 -10.57 18.42
N SER A 235 1.36 -10.35 19.74
CA SER A 235 2.24 -11.01 20.73
C SER A 235 1.63 -12.22 21.45
N ASN A 236 0.33 -12.50 21.28
CA ASN A 236 -0.37 -13.50 22.09
C ASN A 236 -0.60 -14.85 21.41
N ASP A 237 -0.30 -14.99 20.12
CA ASP A 237 -0.62 -16.22 19.35
C ASP A 237 0.60 -17.12 19.07
N PHE A 238 1.76 -16.81 19.67
CA PHE A 238 2.98 -17.65 19.53
C PHE A 238 3.11 -18.76 20.60
N GLY A 239 2.07 -18.97 21.40
CA GLY A 239 2.13 -19.84 22.58
C GLY A 239 1.15 -21.01 22.57
N LYS A 240 0.97 -21.71 21.45
CA LYS A 240 0.32 -23.05 21.42
C LYS A 240 0.44 -23.70 20.03
N ILE A 241 1.58 -24.33 19.76
CA ILE A 241 1.65 -25.42 18.77
C ILE A 241 2.22 -26.62 19.51
N SER A 242 1.34 -27.41 20.11
CA SER A 242 1.60 -28.79 20.48
C SER A 242 0.63 -29.68 19.70
N ASP A 243 1.19 -30.74 19.13
CA ASP A 243 0.53 -31.93 18.58
C ASP A 243 -0.14 -31.79 17.20
N TYR A 244 0.67 -31.98 16.15
CA TYR A 244 0.17 -32.51 14.87
C TYR A 244 0.23 -34.04 14.91
N THR A 245 -0.93 -34.68 15.08
CA THR A 245 -1.16 -36.07 14.65
C THR A 245 -1.21 -36.11 13.13
N THR A 246 -0.37 -36.96 12.53
CA THR A 246 -0.34 -37.22 11.08
C THR A 246 -1.57 -38.03 10.66
N ASP A 247 -2.47 -37.43 9.88
CA ASP A 247 -3.50 -38.17 9.13
C ASP A 247 -2.90 -38.74 7.82
N PRO A 248 -2.98 -40.06 7.56
CA PRO A 248 -2.43 -40.69 6.37
C PRO A 248 -3.49 -40.76 5.27
N ILE A 249 -3.76 -39.64 4.59
CA ILE A 249 -4.63 -39.65 3.41
C ILE A 249 -4.00 -38.85 2.27
N TYR A 250 -2.73 -39.08 1.93
CA TYR A 250 -2.19 -38.76 0.59
C TYR A 250 -0.90 -39.57 0.36
N SER A 251 -1.08 -40.88 0.16
CA SER A 251 -0.02 -41.80 -0.24
C SER A 251 -0.58 -42.82 -1.23
N SER A 252 -0.69 -42.43 -2.49
CA SER A 252 -0.52 -43.35 -3.64
C SER A 252 -0.64 -42.55 -4.93
N HIS A 253 0.49 -42.33 -5.60
CA HIS A 253 0.64 -42.34 -7.07
C HIS A 253 1.97 -41.68 -7.45
N TYR A 254 3.07 -42.39 -7.26
CA TYR A 254 4.21 -42.25 -8.16
C TYR A 254 4.70 -43.63 -8.55
N GLY A 255 4.60 -43.88 -9.86
CA GLY A 255 4.93 -45.12 -10.52
C GLY A 255 6.41 -45.42 -10.45
N ASN A 256 6.66 -46.71 -10.31
CA ASN A 256 7.95 -47.38 -10.28
C ASN A 256 8.56 -47.35 -11.70
N ILE A 257 9.66 -46.62 -11.90
CA ILE A 257 10.47 -46.69 -13.12
C ILE A 257 11.74 -47.46 -12.78
N ASN A 258 11.76 -48.73 -13.18
CA ASN A 258 12.93 -49.61 -13.13
C ASN A 258 14.02 -49.08 -14.07
N HIS A 259 15.19 -48.74 -13.53
CA HIS A 259 16.43 -48.68 -14.30
C HIS A 259 17.34 -49.85 -13.89
N GLY A 260 17.64 -50.70 -14.87
CA GLY A 260 18.51 -51.85 -14.74
C GLY A 260 19.94 -51.45 -14.43
N ALA A 261 20.54 -52.18 -13.48
CA ALA A 261 21.96 -52.18 -13.22
C ALA A 261 22.66 -52.98 -14.33
N SER A 262 23.58 -52.32 -15.05
CA SER A 262 24.55 -52.97 -15.91
C SER A 262 25.88 -53.10 -15.16
N ASP A 263 26.38 -54.34 -15.15
CA ASP A 263 27.67 -54.78 -14.65
C ASP A 263 28.86 -53.93 -15.11
N LEU A 264 29.77 -53.63 -14.19
CA LEU A 264 31.14 -53.22 -14.50
C LEU A 264 32.09 -54.14 -13.71
N LYS A 265 32.66 -55.10 -14.44
CA LYS A 265 33.79 -55.92 -14.00
C LYS A 265 35.06 -55.07 -14.03
N LEU A 266 35.79 -55.08 -12.90
CA LEU A 266 37.17 -54.63 -12.81
C LEU A 266 38.09 -55.80 -13.23
N SER A 267 38.94 -55.54 -14.22
CA SER A 267 40.18 -56.25 -14.51
C SER A 267 41.26 -55.20 -14.74
#